data_AF-A0A973PAS5-F1
#
_entry.id   AF-A0A973PAS5-F1
#
_cell.length_a   1.000
_cell.length_b   1.000
_cell.length_c   1.000
_cell.angle_alpha   90.00
_cell.angle_beta   90.00
_cell.angle_gamma   90.00
#
_symmetry.space_group_name_H-M   'P 1'
#
loop_
_entity.id
_entity.type
_entity.pdbx_description
1 polymer ?
#
loop_
_entity_poly.entity_id
_entity_poly.type
_entity_poly.pdbx_seq_one_letter_code
_entity_poly.pdbx_strand_id
1 'polypeptide(L)'
;MRRLLLALGVAAVAAAVWAAVFLLSPGDEPPRRRLAVAPTRVTESVITDAAGQEIGKLTAACQIPFCRRVREELAAIDPKLLDRGGLVVTTTMDRRAQEAAQRAVDARVRASDGPIATEAMVVPGTGEIRALVAGRGDGGLRLRQGSTAMAYTLAAALANGLRYDDGFPHTRGYRASGYAAFKNCRGEPVADPSFTITNPGSARRDGEFVTLRAGTRETLPTFFMQVEEKVGLCETVRTAQKLGLARSDGRLSEFGTFTLGIDEVDVIAVANTYATLAARGAHCAPAAVKEVRDAAGKVLHAFAPRCEQALDPAVADAVTGLLRT
;
A
#
# COMPACT_ATOMS: atom_id res chain seq x y z
N MET A 1 -89.18 -7.02 5.88
CA MET A 1 -89.12 -8.41 6.43
C MET A 1 -87.71 -8.94 6.27
N ARG A 2 -87.09 -9.35 7.40
CA ARG A 2 -85.73 -9.95 7.57
C ARG A 2 -84.59 -9.09 7.00
N ARG A 3 -83.87 -8.25 7.77
CA ARG A 3 -83.08 -8.60 8.96
C ARG A 3 -82.87 -7.33 9.84
N LEU A 4 -83.87 -6.98 10.66
CA LEU A 4 -83.64 -6.44 12.00
C LEU A 4 -83.30 -7.64 12.88
N LEU A 5 -82.20 -7.60 13.66
CA LEU A 5 -81.92 -8.38 14.91
C LEU A 5 -80.42 -8.64 15.22
N LEU A 6 -79.47 -7.82 14.76
CA LEU A 6 -78.04 -8.05 15.09
C LEU A 6 -77.25 -6.84 15.61
N ALA A 7 -77.90 -5.69 15.86
CA ALA A 7 -77.19 -4.47 16.29
C ALA A 7 -77.69 -3.88 17.63
N LEU A 8 -78.32 -4.69 18.49
CA LEU A 8 -78.80 -4.28 19.82
C LEU A 8 -78.02 -4.92 20.98
N GLY A 9 -76.95 -5.67 20.71
CA GLY A 9 -76.21 -6.44 21.74
C GLY A 9 -74.86 -5.87 22.20
N VAL A 10 -74.29 -4.86 21.54
CA VAL A 10 -72.89 -4.44 21.81
C VAL A 10 -72.76 -3.04 22.41
N ALA A 11 -73.77 -2.17 22.24
CA ALA A 11 -73.71 -0.79 22.75
C ALA A 11 -73.95 -0.67 24.28
N ALA A 12 -74.58 -1.66 24.91
CA ALA A 12 -74.90 -1.62 26.34
C ALA A 12 -73.74 -2.08 27.27
N VAL A 13 -72.74 -2.79 26.74
CA VAL A 13 -71.58 -3.28 27.53
C VAL A 13 -70.48 -2.22 27.64
N ALA A 14 -70.36 -1.31 26.66
CA ALA A 14 -69.32 -0.29 26.64
C ALA A 14 -69.51 0.83 27.68
N ALA A 15 -70.75 1.15 28.06
CA ALA A 15 -71.04 2.21 29.02
C ALA A 15 -70.85 1.79 30.49
N ALA A 16 -71.01 0.50 30.81
CA ALA A 16 -70.86 -0.01 32.19
C ALA A 16 -69.39 -0.20 32.60
N VAL A 17 -68.49 -0.48 31.64
CA VAL A 17 -67.05 -0.66 31.90
C VAL A 17 -66.35 0.68 32.13
N TRP A 18 -66.83 1.78 31.53
CA TRP A 18 -66.24 3.11 31.70
C TRP A 18 -66.48 3.73 33.09
N ALA A 19 -67.62 3.43 33.73
CA ALA A 19 -67.94 3.96 35.05
C ALA A 19 -67.18 3.25 36.20
N ALA A 20 -66.70 2.02 35.98
CA ALA A 20 -66.00 1.24 37.00
C ALA A 20 -64.49 1.53 37.08
N VAL A 21 -63.89 2.11 36.03
CA VAL A 21 -62.44 2.38 35.95
C VAL A 21 -62.05 3.71 36.63
N PHE A 22 -63.01 4.61 36.92
CA PHE A 22 -62.73 5.93 37.51
C PHE A 22 -62.89 6.01 39.05
N LEU A 23 -63.27 4.91 39.72
CA LEU A 23 -63.54 4.89 41.16
C LEU A 23 -62.49 4.13 42.01
N LEU A 24 -61.35 3.75 41.42
CA LEU A 24 -60.26 3.10 42.15
C LEU A 24 -58.95 3.87 41.97
N SER A 25 -58.74 4.85 42.84
CA SER A 25 -57.40 5.29 43.26
C SER A 25 -57.20 4.78 44.68
N PRO A 26 -56.09 4.05 44.94
CA PRO A 26 -54.91 4.67 45.58
C PRO A 26 -53.62 4.23 44.86
N GLY A 27 -52.56 5.02 44.76
CA GLY A 27 -51.72 5.49 45.86
C GLY A 27 -50.39 4.70 45.84
N ASP A 28 -49.29 5.40 45.54
CA ASP A 28 -47.87 5.05 45.67
C ASP A 28 -47.29 3.83 44.91
N GLU A 29 -46.81 4.08 43.68
CA GLU A 29 -45.69 3.29 43.12
C GLU A 29 -44.36 3.79 43.75
N PRO A 30 -43.49 2.91 44.29
CA PRO A 30 -42.17 3.33 44.75
C PRO A 30 -41.32 3.82 43.55
N PRO A 31 -40.49 4.86 43.73
CA PRO A 31 -39.75 5.43 42.63
C PRO A 31 -38.81 4.38 42.04
N ARG A 32 -39.06 3.98 40.78
CA ARG A 32 -38.09 3.23 39.99
C ARG A 32 -36.82 4.07 39.96
N ARG A 33 -35.79 3.65 40.70
CA ARG A 33 -34.42 4.14 40.51
C ARG A 33 -34.06 3.86 39.06
N ARG A 34 -34.22 4.87 38.20
CA ARG A 34 -33.48 4.92 36.94
C ARG A 34 -32.03 4.97 37.39
N LEU A 35 -31.33 3.85 37.29
CA LEU A 35 -29.88 3.88 37.15
C LEU A 35 -29.65 4.74 35.91
N ALA A 36 -29.34 6.01 36.14
CA ALA A 36 -28.72 6.84 35.14
C ALA A 36 -27.36 6.21 34.90
N VAL A 37 -27.32 5.23 34.00
CA VAL A 37 -26.10 4.91 33.27
C VAL A 37 -25.84 6.20 32.51
N ALA A 38 -24.97 7.04 33.08
CA ALA A 38 -24.38 8.13 32.32
C ALA A 38 -23.95 7.53 30.99
N PRO A 39 -24.33 8.09 29.84
CA PRO A 39 -23.80 7.60 28.58
C PRO A 39 -22.29 7.67 28.76
N THR A 40 -21.63 6.51 28.82
CA THR A 40 -20.20 6.45 28.60
C THR A 40 -20.05 7.05 27.22
N ARG A 41 -19.70 8.35 27.15
CA ARG A 41 -19.25 8.95 25.91
C ARG A 41 -18.07 8.09 25.54
N VAL A 42 -18.29 7.18 24.61
CA VAL A 42 -17.22 6.50 23.93
C VAL A 42 -16.49 7.64 23.25
N THR A 43 -15.42 8.11 23.89
CA THR A 43 -14.52 9.09 23.29
C THR A 43 -14.12 8.52 21.96
N GLU A 44 -14.27 9.27 20.89
CA GLU A 44 -13.88 8.77 19.57
C GLU A 44 -12.37 8.55 19.55
N SER A 45 -11.95 7.51 18.83
CA SER A 45 -10.53 7.26 18.61
C SER A 45 -9.98 8.30 17.63
N VAL A 46 -8.83 8.88 17.95
CA VAL A 46 -8.18 9.93 17.18
C VAL A 46 -6.89 9.44 16.53
N ILE A 47 -6.56 10.00 15.38
CA ILE A 47 -5.30 9.80 14.67
C ILE A 47 -4.49 11.09 14.80
N THR A 48 -3.21 10.95 15.14
CA THR A 48 -2.26 12.05 15.26
C THR A 48 -1.09 11.88 14.29
N ASP A 49 -0.49 12.97 13.86
CA ASP A 49 0.77 12.95 13.12
C ASP A 49 1.96 12.56 14.03
N ALA A 50 3.17 12.48 13.47
CA ALA A 50 4.36 12.14 14.23
C ALA A 50 4.72 13.15 15.34
N ALA A 51 4.17 14.37 15.29
CA ALA A 51 4.35 15.41 16.31
C ALA A 51 3.22 15.41 17.36
N GLY A 52 2.26 14.50 17.26
CA GLY A 52 1.13 14.37 18.19
C GLY A 52 -0.03 15.32 17.89
N GLN A 53 -0.02 16.03 16.76
CA GLN A 53 -1.14 16.86 16.37
C GLN A 53 -2.27 16.01 15.78
N GLU A 54 -3.51 16.23 16.21
CA GLU A 54 -4.68 15.53 15.65
C GLU A 54 -4.86 15.86 14.17
N ILE A 55 -4.98 14.80 13.36
CA ILE A 55 -5.20 14.88 11.91
C ILE A 55 -6.59 14.39 11.49
N GLY A 56 -7.28 13.71 12.41
CA GLY A 56 -8.65 13.27 12.20
C GLY A 56 -9.05 12.14 13.13
N LYS A 57 -10.25 11.62 12.90
CA LYS A 57 -10.82 10.52 13.67
C LYS A 57 -10.55 9.19 12.99
N LEU A 58 -10.34 8.14 13.77
CA LEU A 58 -10.25 6.76 13.29
C LEU A 58 -11.65 6.23 12.92
N THR A 59 -12.19 6.72 11.81
CA THR A 59 -13.49 6.30 11.29
C THR A 59 -13.34 5.69 9.89
N ALA A 60 -14.37 4.99 9.43
CA ALA A 60 -14.44 4.53 8.04
C ALA A 60 -14.56 5.69 7.03
N ALA A 61 -14.87 6.91 7.50
CA ALA A 61 -15.06 8.09 6.66
C ALA A 61 -13.74 8.85 6.36
N CYS A 62 -12.58 8.43 6.88
CA CYS A 62 -11.32 9.11 6.53
C CYS A 62 -10.93 8.77 5.08
N GLN A 63 -11.04 9.77 4.20
CA GLN A 63 -10.81 9.63 2.75
C GLN A 63 -9.35 9.79 2.32
N ILE A 64 -8.46 10.17 3.23
CA ILE A 64 -7.03 10.36 2.92
C ILE A 64 -6.35 8.98 2.82
N PRO A 65 -5.54 8.71 1.78
CA PRO A 65 -4.83 7.43 1.61
C PRO A 65 -4.03 7.00 2.85
N PHE A 66 -3.38 7.94 3.52
CA PHE A 66 -2.64 7.67 4.75
C PHE A 66 -3.51 7.06 5.86
N CYS A 67 -4.72 7.58 6.07
CA CYS A 67 -5.67 7.02 7.05
C CYS A 67 -6.06 5.58 6.69
N ARG A 68 -6.29 5.29 5.40
CA ARG A 68 -6.62 3.94 4.95
C ARG A 68 -5.49 2.98 5.33
N ARG A 69 -4.26 3.37 5.05
CA ARG A 69 -3.07 2.60 5.42
C ARG A 69 -2.97 2.36 6.94
N VAL A 70 -3.23 3.39 7.75
CA VAL A 70 -3.30 3.25 9.21
C VAL A 70 -4.33 2.20 9.63
N ARG A 71 -5.54 2.25 9.05
CA ARG A 71 -6.60 1.27 9.36
C ARG A 71 -6.22 -0.15 8.95
N GLU A 72 -5.62 -0.33 7.77
CA GLU A 72 -5.14 -1.63 7.29
C GLU A 72 -4.07 -2.20 8.23
N GLU A 73 -3.13 -1.36 8.68
CA GLU A 73 -2.08 -1.76 9.61
C GLU A 73 -2.63 -2.13 10.99
N LEU A 74 -3.60 -1.38 11.52
CA LEU A 74 -4.28 -1.72 12.77
C LEU A 74 -5.08 -3.02 12.66
N ALA A 75 -5.81 -3.22 11.55
CA ALA A 75 -6.58 -4.43 11.30
C ALA A 75 -5.70 -5.68 11.21
N ALA A 76 -4.49 -5.55 10.64
CA ALA A 76 -3.54 -6.65 10.55
C ALA A 76 -2.98 -7.09 11.93
N ILE A 77 -3.06 -6.23 12.94
CA ILE A 77 -2.59 -6.51 14.31
C ILE A 77 -3.71 -7.12 15.14
N ASP A 78 -4.79 -6.37 15.30
CA ASP A 78 -6.00 -6.80 15.99
C ASP A 78 -7.18 -6.02 15.40
N PRO A 79 -8.06 -6.67 14.60
CA PRO A 79 -9.24 -6.04 14.03
C PRO A 79 -10.11 -5.33 15.07
N LYS A 80 -10.11 -5.79 16.33
CA LYS A 80 -10.88 -5.19 17.43
C LYS A 80 -10.41 -3.78 17.79
N LEU A 81 -9.19 -3.38 17.43
CA LEU A 81 -8.71 -2.00 17.61
C LEU A 81 -9.54 -1.00 16.80
N LEU A 82 -10.10 -1.41 15.66
CA LEU A 82 -10.96 -0.54 14.86
C LEU A 82 -12.33 -0.28 15.49
N ASP A 83 -12.78 -1.17 16.37
CA ASP A 83 -14.07 -1.08 17.07
C ASP A 83 -13.94 -0.45 18.47
N ARG A 84 -12.72 -0.27 18.97
CA ARG A 84 -12.45 0.36 20.26
C ARG A 84 -12.53 1.88 20.16
N GLY A 85 -13.25 2.48 21.12
CA GLY A 85 -13.23 3.93 21.34
C GLY A 85 -12.10 4.36 22.27
N GLY A 86 -11.75 5.64 22.18
CA GLY A 86 -10.83 6.34 23.06
C GLY A 86 -9.36 6.05 22.77
N LEU A 87 -9.05 5.47 21.61
CA LEU A 87 -7.67 5.25 21.21
C LEU A 87 -7.02 6.54 20.75
N VAL A 88 -5.74 6.70 21.06
CA VAL A 88 -4.86 7.68 20.43
C VAL A 88 -3.90 6.90 19.56
N VAL A 89 -4.03 7.04 18.25
CA VAL A 89 -3.15 6.41 17.26
C VAL A 89 -2.15 7.45 16.78
N THR A 90 -0.89 7.28 17.15
CA THR A 90 0.21 8.13 16.68
C THR A 90 0.81 7.52 15.43
N THR A 91 0.81 8.29 14.35
CA THR A 91 1.32 7.86 13.05
C THR A 91 2.78 8.23 12.85
N THR A 92 3.36 7.74 11.76
CA THR A 92 4.68 8.14 11.28
C THR A 92 4.63 9.37 10.35
N MET A 93 3.42 9.85 10.02
CA MET A 93 3.19 10.93 9.07
C MET A 93 3.92 12.21 9.48
N ASP A 94 4.67 12.78 8.54
CA ASP A 94 5.17 14.14 8.65
C ASP A 94 4.21 15.07 7.92
N ARG A 95 3.56 15.97 8.66
CA ARG A 95 2.54 16.85 8.11
C ARG A 95 3.08 17.77 7.01
N ARG A 96 4.31 18.28 7.15
CA ARG A 96 4.91 19.16 6.15
C ARG A 96 5.19 18.38 4.86
N ALA A 97 5.70 17.17 4.98
CA ALA A 97 5.94 16.27 3.85
C ALA A 97 4.63 15.88 3.16
N GLN A 98 3.59 15.52 3.92
CA GLN A 98 2.28 15.17 3.38
C GLN A 98 1.64 16.33 2.61
N GLU A 99 1.68 17.54 3.17
CA GLU A 99 1.16 18.74 2.49
C GLU A 99 1.99 19.10 1.26
N ALA A 100 3.31 18.92 1.29
CA ALA A 100 4.17 19.14 0.13
C ALA A 100 3.89 18.14 -1.00
N ALA A 101 3.75 16.85 -0.68
CA ALA A 101 3.38 15.79 -1.63
C ALA A 101 2.02 16.10 -2.28
N GLN A 102 1.02 16.46 -1.47
CA GLN A 102 -0.31 16.78 -1.98
C GLN A 102 -0.27 17.96 -2.95
N ARG A 103 0.45 19.04 -2.60
CA ARG A 103 0.64 20.19 -3.50
C ARG A 103 1.35 19.81 -4.80
N ALA A 104 2.35 18.92 -4.74
CA ALA A 104 3.08 18.47 -5.92
C ALA A 104 2.19 17.70 -6.88
N VAL A 105 1.35 16.79 -6.37
CA VAL A 105 0.37 16.03 -7.16
C VAL A 105 -0.72 16.96 -7.71
N ASP A 106 -1.32 17.80 -6.89
CA ASP A 106 -2.41 18.71 -7.30
C ASP A 106 -1.96 19.73 -8.36
N ALA A 107 -0.66 20.09 -8.39
CA ALA A 107 -0.11 20.99 -9.41
C ALA A 107 -0.04 20.37 -10.81
N ARG A 108 -0.13 19.03 -10.93
CA ARG A 108 0.02 18.30 -12.20
C ARG A 108 -1.21 17.50 -12.59
N VAL A 109 -2.04 17.14 -11.63
CA VAL A 109 -3.24 16.33 -11.81
C VAL A 109 -4.44 17.14 -11.34
N ARG A 110 -5.36 17.42 -12.26
CA ARG A 110 -6.59 18.14 -11.93
C ARG A 110 -7.54 17.21 -11.21
N ALA A 111 -8.44 17.79 -10.43
CA ALA A 111 -9.48 17.04 -9.70
C ALA A 111 -10.43 16.24 -10.61
N SER A 112 -10.51 16.58 -11.90
CA SER A 112 -11.30 15.89 -12.94
C SER A 112 -10.57 14.73 -13.60
N ASP A 113 -9.27 14.61 -13.41
CA ASP A 113 -8.47 13.57 -14.05
C ASP A 113 -8.68 12.24 -13.31
N GLY A 114 -8.46 11.11 -14.01
CA GLY A 114 -8.42 9.80 -13.36
C GLY A 114 -7.22 9.66 -12.40
N PRO A 115 -7.03 8.49 -11.77
CA PRO A 115 -5.92 8.27 -10.84
C PRO A 115 -4.60 8.15 -11.62
N ILE A 116 -4.02 9.29 -12.00
CA ILE A 116 -2.85 9.36 -12.88
C ILE A 116 -1.53 9.67 -12.15
N ALA A 117 -1.57 9.94 -10.85
CA ALA A 117 -0.37 10.15 -10.04
C ALA A 117 -0.55 9.62 -8.61
N THR A 118 0.50 9.04 -8.05
CA THR A 118 0.60 8.64 -6.65
C THR A 118 1.97 9.03 -6.14
N GLU A 119 2.10 9.27 -4.84
CA GLU A 119 3.37 9.60 -4.21
C GLU A 119 3.45 8.93 -2.84
N ALA A 120 4.58 8.28 -2.56
CA ALA A 120 4.88 7.69 -1.27
C ALA A 120 6.29 8.07 -0.85
N MET A 121 6.43 8.53 0.40
CA MET A 121 7.74 8.84 1.00
C MET A 121 7.99 7.86 2.14
N VAL A 122 9.05 7.06 2.00
CA VAL A 122 9.47 6.06 2.98
C VAL A 122 10.86 6.38 3.47
N VAL A 123 11.08 6.37 4.79
CA VAL A 123 12.40 6.65 5.38
C VAL A 123 13.30 5.41 5.27
N PRO A 124 14.47 5.53 4.62
CA PRO A 124 15.48 4.47 4.61
C PRO A 124 15.92 4.08 6.04
N GLY A 125 16.03 2.79 6.31
CA GLY A 125 16.50 2.26 7.59
C GLY A 125 15.46 2.21 8.71
N THR A 126 14.26 2.75 8.51
CA THR A 126 13.15 2.60 9.46
C THR A 126 11.86 2.07 8.84
N GLY A 127 11.64 2.29 7.53
CA GLY A 127 10.39 1.93 6.85
C GLY A 127 9.22 2.87 7.18
N GLU A 128 9.46 3.96 7.92
CA GLU A 128 8.40 4.90 8.27
C GLU A 128 7.85 5.62 7.03
N ILE A 129 6.53 5.56 6.85
CA ILE A 129 5.83 6.27 5.77
C ILE A 129 5.57 7.72 6.23
N ARG A 130 6.24 8.69 5.63
CA ARG A 130 6.10 10.11 6.00
C ARG A 130 4.99 10.82 5.27
N ALA A 131 4.76 10.44 4.03
CA ALA A 131 3.71 10.99 3.19
C ALA A 131 3.16 9.90 2.26
N LEU A 132 1.85 9.95 2.02
CA LEU A 132 1.16 9.07 1.10
C LEU A 132 0.02 9.83 0.41
N VAL A 133 0.13 9.97 -0.90
CA VAL A 133 -0.84 10.63 -1.76
C VAL A 133 -1.25 9.67 -2.87
N ALA A 134 -2.55 9.60 -3.13
CA ALA A 134 -3.10 8.88 -4.26
C ALA A 134 -3.94 9.84 -5.10
N GLY A 135 -3.79 9.77 -6.41
CA GLY A 135 -4.63 10.49 -7.37
C GLY A 135 -6.09 10.08 -7.23
N ARG A 136 -7.01 10.96 -7.60
CA ARG A 136 -8.45 10.70 -7.43
C ARG A 136 -8.90 9.58 -8.38
N GLY A 137 -9.59 8.58 -7.83
CA GLY A 137 -10.07 7.39 -8.55
C GLY A 137 -9.96 6.14 -7.69
N ASP A 138 -10.72 5.10 -8.02
CA ASP A 138 -10.72 3.78 -7.38
C ASP A 138 -9.43 2.97 -7.65
N GLY A 139 -8.61 3.39 -8.64
CA GLY A 139 -7.35 2.75 -9.05
C GLY A 139 -6.24 2.66 -7.99
N GLY A 140 -6.38 3.34 -6.84
CA GLY A 140 -5.57 3.08 -5.66
C GLY A 140 -4.08 3.37 -5.84
N LEU A 141 -3.28 2.97 -4.85
CA LEU A 141 -1.82 3.13 -4.82
C LEU A 141 -1.09 2.24 -5.84
N ARG A 142 -1.80 1.70 -6.84
CA ARG A 142 -1.34 0.65 -7.73
C ARG A 142 -0.79 1.26 -9.03
N LEU A 143 0.38 0.80 -9.46
CA LEU A 143 0.99 1.22 -10.72
C LEU A 143 1.73 0.10 -11.43
N ARG A 144 1.88 0.22 -12.74
CA ARG A 144 2.86 -0.54 -13.52
C ARG A 144 4.21 0.18 -13.45
N GLN A 145 5.23 -0.51 -12.95
CA GLN A 145 6.53 0.11 -12.61
C GLN A 145 7.30 0.66 -13.81
N GLY A 146 7.16 0.02 -14.97
CA GLY A 146 8.00 0.34 -16.12
C GLY A 146 9.49 0.21 -15.78
N SER A 147 10.30 1.17 -16.26
CA SER A 147 11.76 1.14 -16.10
C SER A 147 12.27 1.17 -14.66
N THR A 148 11.45 1.57 -13.68
CA THR A 148 11.86 1.49 -12.26
C THR A 148 12.15 0.05 -11.81
N ALA A 149 11.58 -0.95 -12.48
CA ALA A 149 11.88 -2.37 -12.21
C ALA A 149 13.29 -2.80 -12.64
N MET A 150 13.95 -2.06 -13.54
CA MET A 150 15.30 -2.36 -14.01
C MET A 150 16.33 -2.32 -12.87
N ALA A 151 16.05 -1.57 -11.79
CA ALA A 151 16.87 -1.54 -10.59
C ALA A 151 17.00 -2.93 -9.92
N TYR A 152 15.99 -3.81 -10.04
CA TYR A 152 16.04 -5.15 -9.47
C TYR A 152 16.96 -6.07 -10.26
N THR A 153 16.89 -6.00 -11.59
CA THR A 153 17.82 -6.70 -12.48
C THR A 153 19.25 -6.18 -12.30
N LEU A 154 19.41 -4.88 -12.11
CA LEU A 154 20.70 -4.26 -11.81
C LEU A 154 21.30 -4.79 -10.50
N ALA A 155 20.48 -4.83 -9.43
CA ALA A 155 20.89 -5.37 -8.14
C ALA A 155 21.26 -6.86 -8.24
N ALA A 156 20.47 -7.65 -8.96
CA ALA A 156 20.75 -9.07 -9.19
C ALA A 156 22.06 -9.27 -9.97
N ALA A 157 22.31 -8.44 -10.99
CA ALA A 157 23.53 -8.47 -11.79
C ALA A 157 24.78 -8.21 -10.94
N LEU A 158 24.76 -7.14 -10.15
CA LEU A 158 25.87 -6.77 -9.26
C LEU A 158 26.09 -7.83 -8.17
N ALA A 159 25.01 -8.40 -7.61
CA ALA A 159 25.08 -9.52 -6.67
C ALA A 159 25.70 -10.79 -7.30
N ASN A 160 25.51 -10.99 -8.60
CA ASN A 160 26.09 -12.10 -9.36
C ASN A 160 27.48 -11.75 -9.96
N GLY A 161 28.09 -10.65 -9.54
CA GLY A 161 29.48 -10.32 -9.84
C GLY A 161 29.70 -9.54 -11.14
N LEU A 162 28.64 -9.07 -11.81
CA LEU A 162 28.81 -8.08 -12.88
C LEU A 162 29.37 -6.79 -12.29
N ARG A 163 30.25 -6.14 -13.03
CA ARG A 163 30.88 -4.86 -12.69
C ARG A 163 30.31 -3.74 -13.55
N TYR A 164 30.61 -2.50 -13.17
CA TYR A 164 30.08 -1.32 -13.85
C TYR A 164 30.45 -1.23 -15.33
N ASP A 165 31.64 -1.73 -15.68
CA ASP A 165 32.18 -1.71 -17.04
C ASP A 165 31.97 -3.03 -17.79
N ASP A 166 31.38 -4.04 -17.14
CA ASP A 166 30.85 -5.21 -17.83
C ASP A 166 29.62 -4.80 -18.64
N GLY A 167 29.32 -5.53 -19.71
CA GLY A 167 28.30 -5.09 -20.64
C GLY A 167 28.10 -6.02 -21.81
N PHE A 168 27.33 -5.53 -22.77
CA PHE A 168 26.95 -6.27 -23.96
C PHE A 168 26.89 -5.34 -25.17
N PRO A 169 27.00 -5.89 -26.39
CA PRO A 169 26.69 -5.13 -27.60
C PRO A 169 25.24 -4.60 -27.59
N HIS A 170 25.07 -3.33 -27.90
CA HIS A 170 23.78 -2.70 -28.11
C HIS A 170 23.02 -3.39 -29.24
N THR A 171 21.73 -3.60 -29.03
CA THR A 171 20.79 -4.05 -30.05
C THR A 171 19.59 -3.11 -30.11
N ARG A 172 19.16 -2.72 -31.32
CA ARG A 172 17.91 -1.98 -31.54
C ARG A 172 16.68 -2.80 -31.19
N GLY A 173 16.81 -4.13 -31.34
CA GLY A 173 15.80 -5.10 -31.00
C GLY A 173 16.41 -6.25 -30.20
N TYR A 174 15.76 -6.61 -29.10
CA TYR A 174 16.03 -7.84 -28.36
C TYR A 174 14.93 -8.85 -28.65
N ARG A 175 15.34 -10.06 -29.04
CA ARG A 175 14.48 -11.23 -29.18
C ARG A 175 15.15 -12.36 -28.38
N ALA A 176 14.37 -13.07 -27.58
CA ALA A 176 14.86 -14.23 -26.86
C ALA A 176 15.47 -15.24 -27.85
N SER A 177 16.64 -15.79 -27.51
CA SER A 177 17.38 -16.75 -28.33
C SER A 177 16.58 -18.04 -28.61
N GLY A 178 15.63 -18.37 -27.74
CA GLY A 178 14.65 -19.43 -27.88
C GLY A 178 13.73 -19.50 -26.66
N TYR A 179 12.77 -20.43 -26.65
CA TYR A 179 11.81 -20.59 -25.55
C TYR A 179 12.46 -20.84 -24.18
N ALA A 180 13.69 -21.37 -24.15
CA ALA A 180 14.44 -21.67 -22.93
C ALA A 180 15.34 -20.52 -22.44
N ALA A 181 15.37 -19.37 -23.13
CA ALA A 181 16.21 -18.22 -22.78
C ALA A 181 15.89 -17.67 -21.37
N PHE A 182 14.61 -17.73 -20.98
CA PHE A 182 14.15 -17.40 -19.64
C PHE A 182 13.48 -18.60 -19.01
N LYS A 183 13.82 -18.84 -17.75
CA LYS A 183 13.19 -19.85 -16.90
C LYS A 183 12.63 -19.21 -15.66
N ASN A 184 11.41 -19.59 -15.30
CA ASN A 184 10.78 -19.15 -14.07
C ASN A 184 11.45 -19.80 -12.84
N CYS A 185 10.97 -19.51 -11.64
CA CYS A 185 11.57 -20.03 -10.41
C CYS A 185 11.35 -21.53 -10.17
N ARG A 186 10.51 -22.19 -10.98
CA ARG A 186 10.38 -23.65 -11.04
C ARG A 186 11.23 -24.30 -12.12
N GLY A 187 12.00 -23.50 -12.87
CA GLY A 187 12.85 -23.97 -13.97
C GLY A 187 12.10 -24.19 -15.30
N GLU A 188 10.82 -23.80 -15.37
CA GLU A 188 9.99 -23.95 -16.57
C GLU A 188 10.35 -22.85 -17.59
N PRO A 189 10.50 -23.17 -18.89
CA PRO A 189 10.71 -22.18 -19.94
C PRO A 189 9.54 -21.20 -20.05
N VAL A 190 9.83 -19.90 -20.05
CA VAL A 190 8.82 -18.81 -20.11
C VAL A 190 9.19 -17.70 -21.09
N ALA A 191 10.22 -17.89 -21.91
CA ALA A 191 10.57 -16.94 -22.95
C ALA A 191 9.61 -17.03 -24.13
N ASP A 192 9.41 -15.91 -24.82
CA ASP A 192 8.68 -15.86 -26.08
C ASP A 192 9.58 -15.28 -27.19
N PRO A 193 10.10 -16.12 -28.10
CA PRO A 193 10.96 -15.67 -29.19
C PRO A 193 10.17 -15.03 -30.35
N SER A 194 8.83 -15.01 -30.31
CA SER A 194 8.01 -14.41 -31.38
C SER A 194 7.93 -12.88 -31.29
N PHE A 195 8.18 -12.31 -30.11
CA PHE A 195 8.15 -10.87 -29.89
C PHE A 195 9.55 -10.24 -29.94
N THR A 196 9.59 -8.93 -30.18
CA THR A 196 10.81 -8.14 -30.17
C THR A 196 10.62 -6.90 -29.30
N ILE A 197 11.47 -6.79 -28.29
CA ILE A 197 11.59 -5.59 -27.45
C ILE A 197 12.51 -4.61 -28.18
N THR A 198 12.18 -3.32 -28.17
CA THR A 198 12.97 -2.29 -28.86
C THR A 198 13.43 -1.19 -27.90
N ASN A 199 14.43 -0.41 -28.31
CA ASN A 199 14.82 0.83 -27.62
C ASN A 199 14.20 2.04 -28.34
N PRO A 200 12.97 2.48 -27.99
CA PRO A 200 12.39 3.66 -28.61
C PRO A 200 13.28 4.89 -28.39
N GLY A 201 13.64 5.59 -29.47
CA GLY A 201 14.40 6.84 -29.40
C GLY A 201 15.91 6.72 -29.15
N SER A 202 16.48 5.52 -29.05
CA SER A 202 17.93 5.35 -28.91
C SER A 202 18.67 5.74 -30.20
N ALA A 203 19.70 6.58 -30.06
CA ALA A 203 20.60 6.97 -31.14
C ALA A 203 21.80 6.01 -31.31
N ARG A 204 21.93 5.00 -30.43
CA ARG A 204 23.07 4.06 -30.44
C ARG A 204 23.08 3.19 -31.69
N ARG A 205 24.29 2.85 -32.15
CA ARG A 205 24.48 1.93 -33.27
C ARG A 205 24.42 0.48 -32.79
N ASP A 206 23.86 -0.40 -33.60
CA ASP A 206 23.93 -1.84 -33.32
C ASP A 206 25.40 -2.29 -33.24
N GLY A 207 25.69 -3.15 -32.26
CA GLY A 207 27.03 -3.67 -32.01
C GLY A 207 27.93 -2.77 -31.15
N GLU A 208 27.52 -1.54 -30.85
CA GLU A 208 28.26 -0.67 -29.93
C GLU A 208 28.26 -1.27 -28.52
N PHE A 209 29.42 -1.37 -27.87
CA PHE A 209 29.49 -1.94 -26.52
C PHE A 209 28.87 -0.99 -25.50
N VAL A 210 27.88 -1.47 -24.76
CA VAL A 210 27.19 -0.74 -23.69
C VAL A 210 27.54 -1.39 -22.37
N THR A 211 28.10 -0.61 -21.45
CA THR A 211 28.39 -1.06 -20.08
C THR A 211 27.15 -1.01 -19.21
N LEU A 212 27.16 -1.72 -18.07
CA LEU A 212 26.11 -1.67 -17.05
C LEU A 212 25.83 -0.23 -16.61
N ARG A 213 26.88 0.59 -16.51
CA ARG A 213 26.76 2.03 -16.24
C ARG A 213 26.01 2.77 -17.36
N ALA A 214 26.43 2.61 -18.61
CA ALA A 214 25.81 3.32 -19.73
C ALA A 214 24.35 2.88 -19.94
N GLY A 215 24.09 1.57 -19.88
CA GLY A 215 22.76 0.99 -20.03
C GLY A 215 21.79 1.43 -18.94
N THR A 216 22.27 1.58 -17.69
CA THR A 216 21.48 2.13 -16.58
C THR A 216 21.17 3.61 -16.81
N ARG A 217 22.18 4.42 -17.11
CA ARG A 217 22.02 5.87 -17.34
C ARG A 217 21.05 6.20 -18.47
N GLU A 218 21.09 5.40 -19.54
CA GLU A 218 20.22 5.58 -20.70
C GLU A 218 18.91 4.79 -20.62
N THR A 219 18.73 3.97 -19.58
CA THR A 219 17.51 3.19 -19.32
C THR A 219 17.11 2.32 -20.54
N LEU A 220 18.09 1.62 -21.14
CA LEU A 220 17.90 0.88 -22.39
C LEU A 220 17.13 -0.45 -22.18
N PRO A 221 15.89 -0.61 -22.67
CA PRO A 221 15.11 -1.83 -22.42
C PRO A 221 15.78 -3.11 -22.93
N THR A 222 16.30 -3.11 -24.16
CA THR A 222 16.97 -4.29 -24.74
C THR A 222 18.23 -4.69 -23.99
N PHE A 223 18.95 -3.72 -23.41
CA PHE A 223 20.13 -3.99 -22.60
C PHE A 223 19.72 -4.71 -21.30
N PHE A 224 18.69 -4.22 -20.62
CA PHE A 224 18.19 -4.87 -19.41
C PHE A 224 17.58 -6.26 -19.66
N MET A 225 17.02 -6.50 -20.84
CA MET A 225 16.63 -7.86 -21.26
C MET A 225 17.85 -8.80 -21.36
N GLN A 226 18.98 -8.32 -21.92
CA GLN A 226 20.23 -9.09 -21.97
C GLN A 226 20.82 -9.32 -20.57
N VAL A 227 20.74 -8.32 -19.69
CA VAL A 227 21.16 -8.47 -18.28
C VAL A 227 20.30 -9.51 -17.56
N GLU A 228 18.97 -9.46 -17.72
CA GLU A 228 18.06 -10.45 -17.11
C GLU A 228 18.29 -11.85 -17.68
N GLU A 229 18.53 -12.01 -18.99
CA GLU A 229 18.87 -13.30 -19.59
C GLU A 229 20.19 -13.85 -19.03
N LYS A 230 21.19 -12.97 -18.84
CA LYS A 230 22.51 -13.33 -18.29
C LYS A 230 22.44 -13.78 -16.83
N VAL A 231 21.69 -13.04 -16.00
CA VAL A 231 21.61 -13.25 -14.54
C VAL A 231 20.56 -14.30 -14.19
N GLY A 232 19.50 -14.38 -14.99
CA GLY A 232 18.35 -15.23 -14.77
C GLY A 232 17.14 -14.45 -14.23
N LEU A 233 15.98 -14.77 -14.81
CA LEU A 233 14.68 -14.24 -14.39
C LEU A 233 14.39 -14.53 -12.91
N CYS A 234 14.56 -15.78 -12.45
CA CYS A 234 14.26 -16.11 -11.06
C CYS A 234 15.13 -15.35 -10.05
N GLU A 235 16.42 -15.16 -10.34
CA GLU A 235 17.30 -14.36 -9.48
C GLU A 235 16.87 -12.89 -9.43
N THR A 236 16.41 -12.35 -10.55
CA THR A 236 15.85 -11.00 -10.63
C THR A 236 14.56 -10.88 -9.79
N VAL A 237 13.63 -11.82 -9.93
CA VAL A 237 12.37 -11.85 -9.17
C VAL A 237 12.65 -11.98 -7.66
N ARG A 238 13.54 -12.90 -7.27
CA ARG A 238 13.94 -13.09 -5.86
C ARG A 238 14.61 -11.84 -5.29
N THR A 239 15.42 -11.15 -6.09
CA THR A 239 16.05 -9.89 -5.67
C THR A 239 15.01 -8.81 -5.44
N ALA A 240 14.02 -8.66 -6.33
CA ALA A 240 12.91 -7.74 -6.13
C ALA A 240 12.11 -8.06 -4.85
N GLN A 241 11.81 -9.34 -4.60
CA GLN A 241 11.12 -9.80 -3.39
C GLN A 241 11.91 -9.48 -2.12
N LYS A 242 13.22 -9.77 -2.10
CA LYS A 242 14.10 -9.45 -0.95
C LYS A 242 14.12 -7.96 -0.65
N LEU A 243 14.13 -7.11 -1.69
CA LEU A 243 14.05 -5.66 -1.54
C LEU A 243 12.69 -5.17 -1.01
N GLY A 244 11.68 -6.05 -0.92
CA GLY A 244 10.36 -5.73 -0.41
C GLY A 244 9.31 -5.48 -1.48
N LEU A 245 9.60 -5.80 -2.76
CA LEU A 245 8.59 -5.71 -3.79
C LEU A 245 7.56 -6.82 -3.63
N ALA A 246 6.30 -6.43 -3.52
CA ALA A 246 5.18 -7.34 -3.53
C ALA A 246 4.16 -6.87 -4.58
N ARG A 247 3.53 -7.83 -5.25
CA ARG A 247 2.37 -7.55 -6.10
C ARG A 247 1.13 -7.38 -5.26
N SER A 248 0.23 -6.54 -5.73
CA SER A 248 -1.04 -6.25 -5.05
C SER A 248 -1.97 -7.46 -4.94
N ASP A 249 -1.77 -8.50 -5.76
CA ASP A 249 -2.52 -9.76 -5.77
C ASP A 249 -1.73 -10.97 -5.21
N GLY A 250 -0.52 -10.73 -4.67
CA GLY A 250 0.29 -11.74 -3.99
C GLY A 250 1.64 -11.99 -4.65
N ARG A 251 1.69 -12.70 -5.78
CA ARG A 251 2.94 -13.25 -6.33
C ARG A 251 3.40 -12.53 -7.60
N LEU A 252 4.62 -11.98 -7.57
CA LEU A 252 5.32 -11.38 -8.73
C LEU A 252 5.23 -12.29 -9.97
N SER A 253 5.06 -11.68 -11.14
CA SER A 253 5.00 -12.48 -12.37
C SER A 253 6.37 -12.98 -12.75
N GLU A 254 6.44 -14.23 -13.18
CA GLU A 254 7.69 -14.86 -13.62
C GLU A 254 7.68 -14.98 -15.16
N PHE A 255 7.61 -13.83 -15.84
CA PHE A 255 7.75 -13.73 -17.30
C PHE A 255 9.10 -13.09 -17.65
N GLY A 256 9.71 -13.47 -18.77
CA GLY A 256 11.03 -12.96 -19.19
C GLY A 256 11.11 -11.46 -19.51
N THR A 257 10.01 -10.71 -19.35
CA THR A 257 9.97 -9.25 -19.45
C THR A 257 9.83 -8.58 -18.08
N PHE A 258 10.12 -9.30 -16.99
CA PHE A 258 9.97 -8.81 -15.62
C PHE A 258 10.75 -7.51 -15.39
N THR A 259 12.00 -7.43 -15.87
CA THR A 259 12.84 -6.22 -15.81
C THR A 259 12.18 -4.95 -16.39
N LEU A 260 11.20 -5.10 -17.29
CA LEU A 260 10.46 -4.00 -17.90
C LEU A 260 9.27 -3.51 -17.05
N GLY A 261 9.09 -4.09 -15.85
CA GLY A 261 8.11 -3.63 -14.86
C GLY A 261 6.67 -3.88 -15.28
N ILE A 262 6.38 -5.07 -15.79
CA ILE A 262 5.04 -5.48 -16.23
C ILE A 262 4.04 -5.69 -15.08
N ASP A 263 4.54 -5.86 -13.87
CA ASP A 263 3.75 -6.12 -12.67
C ASP A 263 3.05 -4.86 -12.18
N GLU A 264 1.81 -5.03 -11.75
CA GLU A 264 1.07 -3.99 -11.04
C GLU A 264 1.31 -4.12 -9.54
N VAL A 265 1.90 -3.08 -8.95
CA VAL A 265 2.41 -3.09 -7.57
C VAL A 265 1.97 -1.85 -6.82
N ASP A 266 2.07 -1.88 -5.49
CA ASP A 266 1.79 -0.74 -4.62
C ASP A 266 2.94 0.28 -4.60
N VAL A 267 2.64 1.57 -4.65
CA VAL A 267 3.64 2.66 -4.65
C VAL A 267 4.47 2.69 -3.38
N ILE A 268 3.94 2.27 -2.22
CA ILE A 268 4.71 2.12 -0.99
C ILE A 268 5.75 1.00 -1.16
N ALA A 269 5.39 -0.11 -1.82
CA ALA A 269 6.33 -1.20 -2.06
C ALA A 269 7.49 -0.74 -2.96
N VAL A 270 7.20 0.02 -4.02
CA VAL A 270 8.24 0.62 -4.88
C VAL A 270 9.10 1.61 -4.10
N ALA A 271 8.50 2.53 -3.36
CA ALA A 271 9.25 3.50 -2.56
C ALA A 271 10.15 2.80 -1.53
N ASN A 272 9.66 1.71 -0.93
CA ASN A 272 10.41 0.96 0.07
C ASN A 272 11.54 0.11 -0.52
N THR A 273 11.42 -0.39 -1.76
CA THR A 273 12.54 -1.09 -2.41
C THR A 273 13.71 -0.13 -2.66
N TYR A 274 13.41 1.11 -3.07
CA TYR A 274 14.44 2.16 -3.19
C TYR A 274 14.95 2.65 -1.83
N ALA A 275 14.09 2.71 -0.81
CA ALA A 275 14.51 3.00 0.56
C ALA A 275 15.46 1.91 1.11
N THR A 276 15.23 0.65 0.74
CA THR A 276 16.12 -0.48 1.07
C THR A 276 17.49 -0.31 0.42
N LEU A 277 17.55 0.10 -0.85
CA LEU A 277 18.82 0.42 -1.53
C LEU A 277 19.54 1.57 -0.82
N ALA A 278 18.83 2.66 -0.52
CA ALA A 278 19.38 3.82 0.20
C ALA A 278 19.82 3.49 1.63
N ALA A 279 19.22 2.45 2.25
CA ALA A 279 19.59 1.91 3.55
C ALA A 279 20.70 0.84 3.46
N ARG A 280 21.52 0.86 2.40
CA ARG A 280 22.63 -0.09 2.18
C ARG A 280 22.16 -1.55 2.24
N GLY A 281 21.00 -1.83 1.67
CA GLY A 281 20.42 -3.16 1.59
C GLY A 281 19.61 -3.60 2.81
N ALA A 282 19.47 -2.76 3.83
CA ALA A 282 18.59 -3.05 4.97
C ALA A 282 17.13 -2.78 4.60
N HIS A 283 16.34 -3.83 4.42
CA HIS A 283 14.91 -3.74 4.17
C HIS A 283 14.20 -3.58 5.50
N CYS A 284 13.39 -2.54 5.65
CA CYS A 284 12.51 -2.36 6.80
C CYS A 284 11.06 -2.38 6.34
N ALA A 285 10.21 -3.13 7.05
CA ALA A 285 8.79 -3.23 6.70
C ALA A 285 8.11 -1.85 6.79
N PRO A 286 7.33 -1.41 5.77
CA PRO A 286 6.71 -0.10 5.77
C PRO A 286 5.66 0.08 6.88
N ALA A 287 5.79 1.14 7.68
CA ALA A 287 4.92 1.43 8.81
C ALA A 287 4.32 2.84 8.75
N ALA A 288 2.99 2.94 8.83
CA ALA A 288 2.24 4.18 8.96
C ALA A 288 1.90 4.50 10.43
N VAL A 289 1.92 3.49 11.31
CA VAL A 289 1.63 3.65 12.74
C VAL A 289 2.93 3.56 13.55
N LYS A 290 3.09 4.48 14.49
CA LYS A 290 4.20 4.51 15.46
C LYS A 290 3.78 3.90 16.79
N GLU A 291 2.59 4.25 17.26
CA GLU A 291 2.10 3.84 18.57
C GLU A 291 0.57 3.88 18.65
N VAL A 292 -0.02 2.99 19.45
CA VAL A 292 -1.43 3.00 19.82
C VAL A 292 -1.53 3.02 21.34
N ARG A 293 -2.25 4.02 21.86
CA ARG A 293 -2.57 4.16 23.29
C ARG A 293 -4.07 4.07 23.53
N ASP A 294 -4.45 3.60 24.72
CA ASP A 294 -5.84 3.69 25.19
C ASP A 294 -6.16 5.07 25.81
N ALA A 295 -7.42 5.24 26.22
CA ALA A 295 -7.90 6.48 26.83
C ALA A 295 -7.22 6.83 28.16
N ALA A 296 -6.60 5.86 28.83
CA ALA A 296 -5.82 6.06 30.05
C ALA A 296 -4.34 6.37 29.78
N GLY A 297 -3.94 6.43 28.49
CA GLY A 297 -2.57 6.67 28.07
C GLY A 297 -1.67 5.43 28.07
N LYS A 298 -2.22 4.25 28.36
CA LYS A 298 -1.47 2.99 28.35
C LYS A 298 -1.15 2.62 26.91
N VAL A 299 0.13 2.31 26.64
CA VAL A 299 0.57 1.78 25.35
C VAL A 299 -0.02 0.39 25.15
N LEU A 300 -0.83 0.24 24.11
CA LEU A 300 -1.35 -1.05 23.67
C LEU A 300 -0.38 -1.69 22.68
N HIS A 301 0.14 -0.90 21.74
CA HIS A 301 1.11 -1.32 20.72
C HIS A 301 2.12 -0.21 20.44
N ALA A 302 3.38 -0.58 20.26
CA ALA A 302 4.44 0.28 19.77
C ALA A 302 5.12 -0.39 18.57
N PHE A 303 5.41 0.40 17.54
CA PHE A 303 5.92 -0.09 16.26
C PHE A 303 7.40 0.24 16.18
N ALA A 304 8.23 -0.74 16.51
CA ALA A 304 9.65 -0.68 16.23
C ALA A 304 9.90 -1.05 14.76
N PRO A 305 10.90 -0.45 14.10
CA PRO A 305 11.33 -0.88 12.77
C PRO A 305 11.63 -2.38 12.75
N ARG A 306 11.01 -3.10 11.81
CA ARG A 306 11.28 -4.52 11.58
C ARG A 306 12.13 -4.63 10.33
N CYS A 307 13.42 -4.84 10.52
CA CYS A 307 14.39 -4.79 9.45
C CYS A 307 15.14 -6.11 9.28
N GLU A 308 15.51 -6.41 8.03
CA GLU A 308 16.35 -7.53 7.64
C GLU A 308 17.35 -7.11 6.56
N GLN A 309 18.51 -7.77 6.51
CA GLN A 309 19.51 -7.49 5.47
C GLN A 309 19.11 -8.20 4.17
N ALA A 310 18.52 -7.45 3.23
CA ALA A 310 18.00 -7.97 1.97
C ALA A 310 19.08 -8.13 0.89
N LEU A 311 20.05 -7.22 0.86
CA LEU A 311 21.20 -7.24 -0.04
C LEU A 311 22.49 -7.03 0.73
N ASP A 312 23.60 -7.54 0.20
CA ASP A 312 24.91 -7.15 0.71
C ASP A 312 25.10 -5.62 0.62
N PRO A 313 25.60 -4.95 1.68
CA PRO A 313 25.80 -3.50 1.67
C PRO A 313 26.62 -2.99 0.49
N ALA A 314 27.68 -3.70 0.07
CA ALA A 314 28.50 -3.29 -1.07
C ALA A 314 27.73 -3.39 -2.39
N VAL A 315 26.83 -4.38 -2.53
CA VAL A 315 25.94 -4.49 -3.70
C VAL A 315 24.94 -3.35 -3.71
N ALA A 316 24.30 -3.04 -2.57
CA ALA A 316 23.36 -1.92 -2.48
C ALA A 316 24.03 -0.58 -2.79
N ASP A 317 25.21 -0.33 -2.21
CA ASP A 317 26.03 0.85 -2.49
C ASP A 317 26.41 0.94 -3.98
N ALA A 318 26.70 -0.19 -4.62
CA ALA A 318 26.99 -0.26 -6.04
C ALA A 318 25.76 0.07 -6.91
N VAL A 319 24.58 -0.44 -6.56
CA VAL A 319 23.32 -0.06 -7.23
C VAL A 319 23.10 1.44 -7.10
N THR A 320 23.17 1.98 -5.87
CA THR A 320 23.01 3.41 -5.62
C THR A 320 24.05 4.26 -6.35
N GLY A 321 25.28 3.76 -6.48
CA GLY A 321 26.33 4.43 -7.26
C GLY A 321 25.96 4.59 -8.74
N LEU A 322 25.35 3.59 -9.37
CA LEU A 322 24.89 3.66 -10.75
C LEU A 322 23.62 4.51 -10.95
N LEU A 323 22.73 4.55 -9.95
CA LEU A 323 21.52 5.37 -10.02
C LEU A 323 21.77 6.88 -9.86
N ARG A 324 23.01 7.28 -9.50
CA ARG A 324 23.41 8.70 -9.33
C ARG A 324 24.11 9.31 -10.55
N THR A 325 24.38 8.53 -11.59
CA THR A 325 25.15 8.96 -12.79
C THR A 325 24.25 9.37 -13.94
#